data_AF-A0A397DRR9-F1
#
_entry.id   AF-A0A397DRR9-F1
#
_cell.length_a   1.000
_cell.length_b   1.000
_cell.length_c   1.000
_cell.angle_alpha   90.00
_cell.angle_beta   90.00
_cell.angle_gamma   90.00
#
_symmetry.space_group_name_H-M   'P 1'
#
loop_
_entity.id
_entity.type
_entity.pdbx_description
1 polymer ?
#
loop_
_entity_poly.entity_id
_entity_poly.type
_entity_poly.pdbx_seq_one_letter_code
_entity_poly.pdbx_strand_id
1 'polypeptide(L)'
;MLLQKERLPKHLVITFREYFLHTQDLMNHKYFSRVLDTLSPGLKGELGVYTSGEWIHRVPFFQGGPKTEHTKFVTAITQHLSAMLFPPNETMIRRGDLTDRMFILSKGIVARLGKVIGKGNFVGEDVILSNGVRHYEVRTLTFVDAMVLTRAGLQAVLRGHFPHKMRKIRRASIFLSLARKMEYFLDELKFLRTSPEHTWSRGDETDWFRARMFNDHDLDLESSPLHVATQSVLAAQKALAAAVALDSTLHKRDDFFAVSTCDVSISM
;
A
#
# COMPACT_ATOMS: atom_id res chain seq x y z
N MET A 1 -12.51 -14.90 30.12
CA MET A 1 -12.98 -13.82 31.02
C MET A 1 -13.20 -12.48 30.32
N LEU A 2 -12.27 -11.98 29.48
CA LEU A 2 -12.43 -10.65 28.84
C LEU A 2 -13.62 -10.60 27.85
N LEU A 3 -13.74 -11.59 26.96
CA LEU A 3 -14.83 -11.68 25.96
C LEU A 3 -16.25 -11.82 26.57
N GLN A 4 -16.38 -12.25 27.82
CA GLN A 4 -17.67 -12.37 28.51
C GLN A 4 -18.12 -11.05 29.14
N LYS A 5 -17.20 -10.12 29.43
CA LYS A 5 -17.54 -8.80 30.00
C LYS A 5 -18.11 -7.83 28.96
N GLU A 6 -17.64 -7.91 27.72
CA GLU A 6 -17.92 -6.96 26.63
C GLU A 6 -19.26 -7.18 25.91
N ARG A 7 -20.08 -8.18 26.29
CA ARG A 7 -21.36 -8.53 25.62
C ARG A 7 -21.26 -8.62 24.08
N LEU A 8 -20.18 -9.22 23.57
CA LEU A 8 -19.96 -9.36 22.13
C LEU A 8 -20.99 -10.31 21.48
N PRO A 9 -21.41 -10.04 20.23
CA PRO A 9 -22.18 -10.98 19.42
C PRO A 9 -21.54 -12.37 19.37
N LYS A 10 -22.37 -13.43 19.41
CA LYS A 10 -21.88 -14.84 19.45
C LYS A 10 -20.91 -15.17 18.31
N HIS A 11 -21.13 -14.64 17.11
CA HIS A 11 -20.25 -14.88 15.96
C HIS A 11 -18.84 -14.33 16.18
N LEU A 12 -18.68 -13.11 16.70
CA LEU A 12 -17.38 -12.53 17.02
C LEU A 12 -16.65 -13.32 18.09
N VAL A 13 -17.36 -13.83 19.11
CA VAL A 13 -16.76 -14.65 20.17
C VAL A 13 -16.17 -15.94 19.60
N ILE A 14 -16.83 -16.57 18.62
CA ILE A 14 -16.31 -17.75 17.94
C ILE A 14 -15.04 -17.40 17.16
N THR A 15 -15.08 -16.35 16.34
CA THR A 15 -13.92 -15.90 15.56
C THR A 15 -12.72 -15.55 16.45
N PHE A 16 -12.94 -14.84 17.56
CA PHE A 16 -11.86 -14.53 18.50
C PHE A 16 -11.30 -15.79 19.17
N ARG A 17 -12.14 -16.76 19.55
CA ARG A 17 -11.66 -18.03 20.11
C ARG A 17 -10.82 -18.78 19.10
N GLU A 18 -11.26 -18.90 17.85
CA GLU A 18 -10.49 -19.52 16.77
C GLU A 18 -9.16 -18.80 16.54
N TYR A 19 -9.17 -17.47 16.54
CA TYR A 19 -7.96 -16.67 16.46
C TYR A 19 -6.97 -16.98 17.59
N PHE A 20 -7.45 -17.03 18.84
CA PHE A 20 -6.60 -17.35 19.99
C PHE A 20 -6.09 -18.79 20.00
N LEU A 21 -6.85 -19.75 19.45
CA LEU A 21 -6.36 -21.12 19.26
C LEU A 21 -5.19 -21.16 18.28
N HIS A 22 -5.29 -20.43 17.16
CA HIS A 22 -4.21 -20.31 16.17
C HIS A 22 -3.06 -19.40 16.62
N THR A 23 -3.21 -18.68 17.72
CA THR A 23 -2.17 -17.79 18.26
C THR A 23 -0.99 -18.57 18.86
N GLN A 24 -1.10 -19.88 19.12
CA GLN A 24 0.01 -20.67 19.65
C GLN A 24 1.24 -20.64 18.72
N ASP A 25 1.03 -20.79 17.41
CA ASP A 25 2.10 -20.71 16.40
C ASP A 25 2.72 -19.30 16.38
N LEU A 26 1.89 -18.25 16.48
CA LEU A 26 2.35 -16.86 16.58
C LEU A 26 3.18 -16.61 17.85
N MET A 27 2.79 -17.18 18.99
CA MET A 27 3.51 -17.05 20.25
C MET A 27 4.87 -17.73 20.19
N ASN A 28 4.99 -18.86 19.49
CA ASN A 28 6.27 -19.51 19.24
C ASN A 28 7.19 -18.59 18.41
N HIS A 29 6.68 -17.93 17.37
CA HIS A 29 7.46 -16.97 16.59
C HIS A 29 7.89 -15.74 17.41
N LYS A 30 7.00 -15.19 18.26
CA LYS A 30 7.34 -14.07 19.15
C LYS A 30 8.37 -14.47 20.21
N TYR A 31 8.24 -15.67 20.77
CA TYR A 31 9.21 -16.22 21.71
C TYR A 31 10.56 -16.43 21.03
N PHE A 32 10.56 -17.01 19.83
CA PHE A 32 11.76 -17.20 19.03
C PHE A 32 12.48 -15.86 18.78
N SER A 33 11.76 -14.79 18.44
CA SER A 33 12.35 -13.44 18.31
C SER A 33 13.04 -12.97 19.59
N ARG A 34 12.46 -13.23 20.77
CA ARG A 34 13.12 -12.88 22.05
C ARG A 34 14.35 -13.74 22.33
N VAL A 35 14.31 -15.02 21.98
CA VAL A 35 15.47 -15.91 22.10
C VAL A 35 16.58 -15.46 21.15
N LEU A 36 16.24 -15.04 19.92
CA LEU A 36 17.20 -14.44 19.00
C LEU A 36 17.91 -13.24 19.63
N ASP A 37 17.26 -12.45 20.48
CA ASP A 37 17.89 -11.33 21.16
C ASP A 37 18.98 -11.75 22.16
N THR A 38 18.88 -12.95 22.74
CA THR A 38 19.85 -13.49 23.71
C THR A 38 21.07 -14.16 23.08
N LEU A 39 21.00 -14.53 21.80
CA LEU A 39 22.09 -15.23 21.11
C LEU A 39 23.31 -14.32 20.83
N SER A 40 24.47 -14.93 20.56
CA SER A 40 25.65 -14.16 20.12
C SER A 40 25.45 -13.62 18.69
N PRO A 41 26.08 -12.48 18.31
CA PRO A 41 25.87 -11.87 16.99
C PRO A 41 26.19 -12.79 15.80
N GLY A 42 27.16 -13.68 15.94
CA GLY A 42 27.50 -14.67 14.92
C GLY A 42 26.39 -15.70 14.71
N LEU A 43 25.92 -16.33 15.80
CA LEU A 43 24.83 -17.31 15.78
C LEU A 43 23.52 -16.70 15.31
N LYS A 44 23.23 -15.44 15.69
CA LYS A 44 22.08 -14.69 15.16
C LYS A 44 22.15 -14.58 13.65
N GLY A 45 23.33 -14.33 13.09
CA GLY A 45 23.51 -14.19 11.65
C GLY A 45 23.29 -15.49 10.89
N GLU A 46 23.86 -16.58 11.39
CA GLU A 46 23.67 -17.92 10.80
C GLU A 46 22.19 -18.35 10.84
N LEU A 47 21.55 -18.18 12.00
CA LEU A 47 20.15 -18.53 12.18
C LEU A 47 19.22 -17.63 11.35
N GLY A 48 19.50 -16.33 11.28
CA GLY A 48 18.74 -15.39 10.45
C GLY A 48 18.79 -15.77 8.97
N VAL A 49 19.96 -16.17 8.47
CA VAL A 49 20.11 -16.66 7.09
C VAL A 49 19.39 -17.99 6.88
N TYR A 50 19.48 -18.92 7.84
CA TYR A 50 18.80 -20.21 7.75
C TYR A 50 17.28 -20.05 7.71
N THR A 51 16.70 -19.24 8.59
CA THR A 51 15.25 -19.03 8.66
C THR A 51 14.72 -18.20 7.49
N SER A 52 15.49 -17.21 7.01
CA SER A 52 15.00 -16.28 5.98
C SER A 52 15.44 -16.60 4.55
N GLY A 53 16.31 -17.60 4.37
CA GLY A 53 16.87 -17.95 3.07
C GLY A 53 15.82 -18.17 1.99
N GLU A 54 14.74 -18.90 2.28
CA GLU A 54 13.76 -19.28 1.26
C GLU A 54 13.06 -18.07 0.62
N TRP A 55 12.59 -17.11 1.43
CA TRP A 55 11.82 -15.97 0.94
C TRP A 55 12.71 -14.80 0.51
N ILE A 56 13.87 -14.59 1.15
CA ILE A 56 14.75 -13.46 0.82
C ILE A 56 15.33 -13.58 -0.59
N HIS A 57 15.53 -14.82 -1.05
CA HIS A 57 15.93 -15.10 -2.42
C HIS A 57 14.78 -14.90 -3.41
N ARG A 58 13.51 -14.87 -3.01
CA ARG A 58 12.41 -14.57 -3.93
C ARG A 58 12.21 -13.08 -4.15
N VAL A 59 12.70 -12.22 -3.25
CA VAL A 59 12.57 -10.75 -3.38
C VAL A 59 13.67 -10.21 -4.31
N PRO A 60 13.36 -9.75 -5.54
CA PRO A 60 14.38 -9.46 -6.54
C PRO A 60 15.34 -8.33 -6.14
N PHE A 61 14.82 -7.31 -5.45
CA PHE A 61 15.61 -6.15 -5.00
C PHE A 61 16.45 -6.43 -3.75
N PHE A 62 16.26 -7.56 -3.05
CA PHE A 62 17.11 -8.00 -1.94
C PHE A 62 18.28 -8.87 -2.38
N GLN A 63 18.37 -9.27 -3.65
CA GLN A 63 19.46 -10.12 -4.13
C GLN A 63 20.74 -9.34 -4.49
N GLY A 64 21.89 -10.02 -4.55
CA GLY A 64 23.16 -9.49 -5.09
C GLY A 64 24.07 -8.77 -4.08
N GLY A 65 25.26 -8.38 -4.51
CA GLY A 65 26.32 -7.84 -3.64
C GLY A 65 27.24 -8.93 -3.04
N PRO A 66 28.30 -8.53 -2.32
CA PRO A 66 29.21 -9.46 -1.64
C PRO A 66 28.48 -10.39 -0.65
N LYS A 67 28.94 -11.64 -0.52
CA LYS A 67 28.33 -12.63 0.41
C LYS A 67 28.32 -12.14 1.86
N THR A 68 29.41 -11.50 2.30
CA THR A 68 29.54 -10.94 3.65
C THR A 68 28.54 -9.82 3.92
N GLU A 69 28.33 -8.93 2.95
CA GLU A 69 27.31 -7.87 3.00
C GLU A 69 25.91 -8.50 3.04
N HIS A 70 25.66 -9.53 2.23
CA HIS A 70 24.37 -10.20 2.16
C HIS A 70 23.97 -10.85 3.48
N THR A 71 24.86 -11.61 4.13
CA THR A 71 24.60 -12.23 5.43
C THR A 71 24.25 -11.18 6.48
N LYS A 72 25.04 -10.09 6.57
CA LYS A 72 24.78 -8.99 7.52
C LYS A 72 23.44 -8.30 7.25
N PHE A 73 23.11 -8.08 5.97
CA PHE A 73 21.84 -7.49 5.56
C PHE A 73 20.65 -8.38 5.93
N VAL A 74 20.72 -9.68 5.63
CA VAL A 74 19.67 -10.65 5.98
C VAL A 74 19.47 -10.66 7.49
N THR A 75 20.55 -10.74 8.26
CA THR A 75 20.52 -10.70 9.73
C THR A 75 19.82 -9.44 10.23
N ALA A 76 20.20 -8.26 9.72
CA ALA A 76 19.59 -6.99 10.11
C ALA A 76 18.09 -6.96 9.77
N ILE A 77 17.69 -7.44 8.59
CA ILE A 77 16.26 -7.56 8.24
C ILE A 77 15.52 -8.46 9.22
N THR A 78 16.06 -9.65 9.53
CA THR A 78 15.36 -10.61 10.40
C THR A 78 15.05 -10.04 11.77
N GLN A 79 15.89 -9.15 12.30
CA GLN A 79 15.70 -8.48 13.58
C GLN A 79 14.57 -7.43 13.55
N HIS A 80 14.22 -6.90 12.37
CA HIS A 80 13.14 -5.94 12.20
C HIS A 80 11.83 -6.58 11.75
N LEU A 81 11.78 -7.92 11.63
CA LEU A 81 10.55 -8.64 11.30
C LEU A 81 9.68 -8.81 12.55
N SER A 82 8.38 -8.57 12.39
CA SER A 82 7.38 -8.82 13.42
C SER A 82 6.37 -9.85 12.95
N ALA A 83 6.12 -10.89 13.75
CA ALA A 83 5.13 -11.90 13.40
C ALA A 83 3.71 -11.34 13.64
N MET A 84 2.81 -11.55 12.67
CA MET A 84 1.38 -11.23 12.74
C MET A 84 0.56 -12.41 12.22
N LEU A 85 -0.57 -12.66 12.88
CA LEU A 85 -1.56 -13.67 12.48
C LEU A 85 -2.80 -12.95 11.97
N PHE A 86 -3.31 -13.42 10.83
CA PHE A 86 -4.53 -12.92 10.21
C PHE A 86 -5.57 -14.05 10.11
N PRO A 87 -6.80 -13.89 10.63
CA PRO A 87 -7.93 -14.78 10.36
C PRO A 87 -8.29 -14.84 8.86
N PRO A 88 -9.06 -15.87 8.45
CA PRO A 88 -9.60 -15.93 7.09
C PRO A 88 -10.58 -14.78 6.80
N ASN A 89 -10.70 -14.41 5.52
CA ASN A 89 -11.55 -13.32 5.03
C ASN A 89 -11.21 -11.93 5.56
N GLU A 90 -9.99 -11.72 6.04
CA GLU A 90 -9.49 -10.41 6.45
C GLU A 90 -8.68 -9.75 5.33
N THR A 91 -8.88 -8.45 5.15
CA THR A 91 -8.10 -7.67 4.20
C THR A 91 -6.80 -7.17 4.86
N MET A 92 -5.68 -7.81 4.53
CA MET A 92 -4.33 -7.42 5.00
C MET A 92 -3.87 -6.08 4.42
N ILE A 93 -4.26 -5.81 3.17
CA ILE A 93 -3.91 -4.60 2.42
C ILE A 93 -5.18 -4.10 1.76
N ARG A 94 -5.58 -2.86 2.05
CA ARG A 94 -6.70 -2.21 1.38
C ARG A 94 -6.21 -1.30 0.27
N ARG A 95 -7.05 -1.14 -0.76
CA ARG A 95 -6.84 -0.13 -1.78
C ARG A 95 -6.93 1.25 -1.12
N GLY A 96 -5.95 2.12 -1.38
CA GLY A 96 -5.85 3.43 -0.73
C GLY A 96 -4.91 3.46 0.48
N ASP A 97 -4.49 2.30 1.02
CA ASP A 97 -3.53 2.27 2.11
C ASP A 97 -2.17 2.83 1.68
N LEU A 98 -1.44 3.40 2.64
CA LEU A 98 -0.06 3.82 2.44
C LEU A 98 0.88 2.61 2.33
N THR A 99 1.99 2.77 1.61
CA THR A 99 3.02 1.74 1.43
C THR A 99 3.95 1.64 2.66
N ASP A 100 3.38 1.28 3.81
CA ASP A 100 4.08 1.33 5.10
C ASP A 100 4.72 0.01 5.52
N ARG A 101 4.29 -1.13 4.98
CA ARG A 101 4.69 -2.46 5.50
C ARG A 101 4.53 -3.57 4.47
N MET A 102 5.54 -4.40 4.26
CA MET A 102 5.43 -5.61 3.45
C MET A 102 5.18 -6.85 4.32
N PHE A 103 4.56 -7.86 3.73
CA PHE A 103 4.21 -9.11 4.42
C PHE A 103 4.85 -10.30 3.70
N ILE A 104 5.54 -11.13 4.46
CA ILE A 104 6.12 -12.41 4.00
C ILE A 104 5.24 -13.53 4.56
N LEU A 105 4.77 -14.43 3.70
CA LEU A 105 3.85 -15.50 4.11
C LEU A 105 4.62 -16.72 4.62
N SER A 106 4.54 -16.98 5.91
CA SER A 106 5.13 -18.16 6.56
C SER A 106 4.19 -19.37 6.47
N LYS A 107 2.87 -19.14 6.57
CA LYS A 107 1.82 -20.16 6.52
C LYS A 107 0.54 -19.55 5.95
N GLY A 108 -0.29 -20.38 5.34
CA GLY A 108 -1.59 -19.98 4.80
C GLY A 108 -1.53 -19.44 3.38
N ILE A 109 -2.68 -18.93 2.94
CA ILE A 109 -2.93 -18.53 1.56
C ILE A 109 -3.66 -17.18 1.53
N VAL A 110 -3.24 -16.31 0.62
CA VAL A 110 -3.86 -15.01 0.36
C VAL A 110 -4.25 -14.87 -1.12
N ALA A 111 -5.22 -14.02 -1.40
CA ALA A 111 -5.62 -13.63 -2.75
C ALA A 111 -5.17 -12.18 -3.01
N ARG A 112 -4.46 -11.94 -4.12
CA ARG A 112 -4.06 -10.63 -4.62
C ARG A 112 -4.42 -10.54 -6.11
N LEU A 113 -5.24 -9.56 -6.49
CA LEU A 113 -5.60 -9.30 -7.90
C LEU A 113 -6.05 -10.58 -8.66
N GLY A 114 -6.90 -11.39 -8.03
CA GLY A 114 -7.39 -12.65 -8.61
C GLY A 114 -6.38 -13.81 -8.62
N LYS A 115 -5.15 -13.60 -8.15
CA LYS A 115 -4.13 -14.65 -8.00
C LYS A 115 -4.03 -15.13 -6.57
N VAL A 116 -3.89 -16.44 -6.42
CA VAL A 116 -3.69 -17.09 -5.13
C VAL A 116 -2.19 -17.18 -4.83
N ILE A 117 -1.77 -16.66 -3.69
CA ILE A 117 -0.38 -16.61 -3.24
C ILE A 117 -0.27 -17.41 -1.94
N GLY A 118 0.57 -18.44 -1.96
CA GLY A 118 0.82 -19.30 -0.80
C GLY A 118 2.14 -19.00 -0.08
N LYS A 119 2.44 -19.85 0.90
CA LYS A 119 3.69 -19.88 1.68
C LYS A 119 4.96 -19.62 0.85
N GLY A 120 5.91 -18.91 1.45
CA GLY A 120 7.23 -18.61 0.89
C GLY A 120 7.23 -17.41 -0.06
N ASN A 121 6.06 -16.91 -0.43
CA ASN A 121 5.91 -15.69 -1.22
C ASN A 121 5.65 -14.47 -0.32
N PHE A 122 5.63 -13.29 -0.93
CA PHE A 122 5.45 -12.02 -0.25
C PHE A 122 4.44 -11.12 -0.97
N VAL A 123 3.91 -10.15 -0.24
CA VAL A 123 3.02 -9.08 -0.74
C VAL A 123 3.45 -7.75 -0.13
N GLY A 124 3.08 -6.63 -0.75
CA GLY A 124 3.50 -5.31 -0.27
C GLY A 124 4.92 -4.91 -0.70
N GLU A 125 5.39 -5.41 -1.85
CA GLU A 125 6.72 -5.08 -2.42
C GLU A 125 6.97 -3.58 -2.63
N ASP A 126 5.88 -2.82 -2.64
CA ASP A 126 5.82 -1.38 -2.78
C ASP A 126 6.25 -0.60 -1.55
N VAL A 127 6.57 -1.29 -0.45
CA VAL A 127 7.20 -0.68 0.75
C VAL A 127 8.50 0.08 0.44
N ILE A 128 9.14 -0.21 -0.71
CA ILE A 128 10.35 0.47 -1.19
C ILE A 128 10.08 1.89 -1.70
N LEU A 129 8.82 2.24 -1.98
CA LEU A 129 8.43 3.58 -2.40
C LEU A 129 8.37 4.50 -1.19
N SER A 130 8.92 5.71 -1.33
CA SER A 130 8.92 6.72 -0.27
C SER A 130 7.49 7.17 0.05
N ASN A 131 6.76 7.60 -0.98
CA ASN A 131 5.37 8.06 -0.89
C ASN A 131 4.57 7.29 -1.95
N GLY A 132 3.91 6.22 -1.52
CA GLY A 132 3.10 5.38 -2.39
C GLY A 132 1.76 5.08 -1.75
N VAL A 133 0.72 5.05 -2.58
CA VAL A 133 -0.59 4.51 -2.24
C VAL A 133 -0.72 3.13 -2.89
N ARG A 134 -1.47 2.23 -2.26
CA ARG A 134 -1.71 0.88 -2.78
C ARG A 134 -2.93 0.83 -3.68
N HIS A 135 -2.78 0.24 -4.86
CA HIS A 135 -3.85 0.12 -5.87
C HIS A 135 -4.53 -1.24 -5.89
N TYR A 136 -4.12 -2.15 -5.00
CA TYR A 136 -4.63 -3.51 -4.94
C TYR A 136 -5.06 -3.85 -3.52
N GLU A 137 -5.94 -4.83 -3.44
CA GLU A 137 -6.35 -5.43 -2.19
C GLU A 137 -5.68 -6.80 -2.02
N VAL A 138 -5.33 -7.15 -0.78
CA VAL A 138 -4.91 -8.51 -0.42
C VAL A 138 -5.83 -9.03 0.67
N ARG A 139 -6.52 -10.14 0.38
CA ARG A 139 -7.42 -10.81 1.33
C ARG A 139 -6.90 -12.18 1.71
N THR A 140 -7.00 -12.53 2.97
CA THR A 140 -6.67 -13.87 3.46
C THR A 140 -7.77 -14.87 3.10
N LEU A 141 -7.39 -16.06 2.65
CA LEU A 141 -8.33 -17.16 2.39
C LEU A 141 -8.36 -18.17 3.54
N THR A 142 -7.25 -18.29 4.26
CA THR A 142 -7.09 -19.16 5.43
C THR A 142 -6.56 -18.36 6.61
N PHE A 143 -6.32 -19.01 7.75
CA PHE A 143 -5.41 -18.45 8.75
C PHE A 143 -4.02 -18.28 8.14
N VAL A 144 -3.48 -17.08 8.24
CA VAL A 144 -2.21 -16.68 7.62
C VAL A 144 -1.27 -16.19 8.70
N ASP A 145 -0.13 -16.88 8.82
CA ASP A 145 1.01 -16.38 9.60
C ASP A 145 1.92 -15.60 8.66
N ALA A 146 2.11 -14.33 8.94
CA ALA A 146 2.96 -13.45 8.15
C ALA A 146 4.03 -12.77 9.01
N MET A 147 5.23 -12.66 8.45
CA MET A 147 6.28 -11.80 8.97
C MET A 147 6.16 -10.43 8.32
N VAL A 148 6.09 -9.39 9.13
CA VAL A 148 5.86 -8.01 8.69
C VAL A 148 7.14 -7.21 8.81
N LEU A 149 7.57 -6.63 7.70
CA LEU A 149 8.66 -5.66 7.64
C LEU A 149 8.07 -4.27 7.37
N THR A 150 8.24 -3.35 8.32
CA THR A 150 7.80 -1.97 8.15
C THR A 150 8.78 -1.17 7.29
N ARG A 151 8.31 -0.10 6.63
CA ARG A 151 9.15 0.84 5.90
C ARG A 151 10.20 1.46 6.84
N ALA A 152 9.80 1.83 8.05
CA ALA A 152 10.72 2.34 9.06
C ALA A 152 11.82 1.31 9.41
N GLY A 153 11.45 0.04 9.58
CA GLY A 153 12.42 -1.04 9.81
C GLY A 153 13.36 -1.25 8.62
N LEU A 154 12.84 -1.26 7.39
CA LEU A 154 13.67 -1.36 6.19
C LEU A 154 14.64 -0.17 6.07
N GLN A 155 14.17 1.05 6.31
CA GLN A 155 15.01 2.25 6.29
C GLN A 155 16.08 2.21 7.40
N ALA A 156 15.75 1.71 8.59
CA ALA A 156 16.72 1.51 9.66
C ALA A 156 17.82 0.52 9.25
N VAL A 157 17.47 -0.58 8.59
CA VAL A 157 18.44 -1.54 8.04
C VAL A 157 19.32 -0.88 6.97
N LEU A 158 18.73 -0.10 6.07
CA LEU A 158 19.46 0.55 4.97
C LEU A 158 20.38 1.68 5.43
N ARG A 159 20.20 2.21 6.65
CA ARG A 159 21.21 3.08 7.29
C ARG A 159 22.50 2.32 7.62
N GLY A 160 22.44 0.99 7.74
CA GLY A 160 23.62 0.15 7.77
C GLY A 160 24.42 0.29 6.47
N HIS A 161 25.73 0.06 6.52
CA HIS A 161 26.62 0.23 5.37
C HIS A 161 26.40 -0.87 4.31
N PHE A 162 25.34 -0.72 3.49
CA PHE A 162 24.90 -1.68 2.46
C PHE A 162 24.75 -1.01 1.07
N PRO A 163 25.85 -0.51 0.47
CA PRO A 163 25.79 0.31 -0.74
C PRO A 163 25.29 -0.43 -1.98
N HIS A 164 25.45 -1.76 -2.06
CA HIS A 164 24.94 -2.54 -3.19
C HIS A 164 23.43 -2.75 -3.08
N LYS A 165 22.94 -3.07 -1.89
CA LYS A 165 21.50 -3.22 -1.62
C LYS A 165 20.77 -1.91 -1.83
N MET A 166 21.30 -0.80 -1.30
CA MET A 166 20.69 0.53 -1.46
C MET A 166 20.58 0.94 -2.93
N ARG A 167 21.62 0.70 -3.74
CA ARG A 167 21.57 0.98 -5.19
C ARG A 167 20.50 0.16 -5.91
N LYS A 168 20.36 -1.14 -5.59
CA LYS A 168 19.33 -1.99 -6.18
C LYS A 168 17.93 -1.58 -5.78
N ILE A 169 17.71 -1.33 -4.49
CA ILE A 169 16.41 -0.89 -3.96
C ILE A 169 16.03 0.46 -4.58
N ARG A 170 16.96 1.40 -4.70
CA ARG A 170 16.74 2.69 -5.36
C ARG A 170 16.37 2.53 -6.84
N ARG A 171 17.04 1.64 -7.57
CA ARG A 171 16.67 1.37 -8.98
C ARG A 171 15.27 0.77 -9.06
N ALA A 172 14.98 -0.23 -8.23
CA ALA A 172 13.67 -0.87 -8.18
C ALA A 172 12.56 0.12 -7.80
N SER A 173 12.81 1.05 -6.87
CA SER A 173 11.82 2.06 -6.48
C SER A 173 11.54 3.05 -7.60
N ILE A 174 12.57 3.49 -8.35
CA ILE A 174 12.40 4.38 -9.52
C ILE A 174 11.58 3.68 -10.62
N PHE A 175 11.93 2.44 -10.96
CA PHE A 175 11.18 1.70 -11.99
C PHE A 175 9.74 1.43 -11.55
N LEU A 176 9.52 1.10 -10.28
CA LEU A 176 8.19 0.88 -9.74
C LEU A 176 7.37 2.17 -9.68
N SER A 177 7.96 3.31 -9.30
CA SER A 177 7.27 4.59 -9.28
C SER A 177 6.89 5.04 -10.70
N LEU A 178 7.80 4.86 -11.66
CA LEU A 178 7.54 5.16 -13.07
C LEU A 178 6.42 4.27 -13.63
N ALA A 179 6.49 2.96 -13.41
CA ALA A 179 5.46 2.02 -13.87
C ALA A 179 4.07 2.38 -13.31
N ARG A 180 3.98 2.72 -12.01
CA ARG A 180 2.73 3.18 -11.40
C ARG A 180 2.25 4.49 -11.99
N LYS A 181 3.12 5.48 -12.14
CA LYS A 181 2.75 6.78 -12.73
C LYS A 181 2.22 6.61 -14.16
N MET A 182 2.83 5.72 -14.95
CA MET A 182 2.33 5.35 -16.28
C MET A 182 0.95 4.70 -16.22
N GLU A 183 0.70 3.79 -15.29
CA GLU A 183 -0.62 3.17 -15.09
C GLU A 183 -1.70 4.24 -14.81
N TYR A 184 -1.41 5.20 -13.94
CA TYR A 184 -2.30 6.34 -13.68
C TYR A 184 -2.61 7.15 -14.94
N PHE A 185 -1.59 7.51 -15.72
CA PHE A 185 -1.79 8.27 -16.96
C PHE A 185 -2.59 7.51 -18.00
N LEU A 186 -2.41 6.18 -18.07
CA LEU A 186 -3.20 5.35 -18.97
C LEU A 186 -4.68 5.30 -18.55
N ASP A 187 -4.96 5.25 -17.26
CA ASP A 187 -6.34 5.28 -16.76
C ASP A 187 -6.99 6.65 -16.96
N GLU A 188 -6.25 7.74 -16.76
CA GLU A 188 -6.69 9.10 -17.07
C GLU A 188 -6.99 9.25 -18.57
N LEU A 189 -6.10 8.77 -19.45
CA LEU A 189 -6.34 8.75 -20.90
C LEU A 189 -7.58 7.94 -21.30
N LYS A 190 -7.81 6.77 -20.69
CA LYS A 190 -9.02 5.97 -20.97
C LYS A 190 -10.29 6.73 -20.59
N PHE A 191 -10.27 7.41 -19.45
CA PHE A 191 -11.38 8.26 -19.01
C PHE A 191 -11.64 9.40 -20.00
N LEU A 192 -10.57 10.10 -20.40
CA LEU A 192 -10.65 11.20 -21.37
C LEU A 192 -11.17 10.74 -22.75
N ARG A 193 -10.77 9.55 -23.22
CA ARG A 193 -11.28 8.94 -24.46
C ARG A 193 -12.77 8.58 -24.41
N THR A 194 -13.28 8.28 -23.21
CA THR A 194 -14.69 7.88 -23.02
C THR A 194 -15.59 9.10 -22.84
N SER A 195 -14.99 10.28 -22.59
CA SER A 195 -15.73 11.52 -22.35
C SER A 195 -16.40 12.01 -23.64
N PRO A 196 -17.71 12.29 -23.64
CA PRO A 196 -18.47 12.68 -24.83
C PRO A 196 -18.16 14.10 -25.32
N GLU A 197 -17.47 14.91 -24.51
CA GLU A 197 -17.25 16.33 -24.75
C GLU A 197 -16.04 16.63 -25.66
N HIS A 198 -15.14 15.67 -25.90
CA HIS A 198 -13.92 15.91 -26.67
C HIS A 198 -13.51 14.71 -27.51
N THR A 199 -13.48 14.88 -28.84
CA THR A 199 -12.88 13.91 -29.78
C THR A 199 -11.38 14.10 -29.86
N TRP A 200 -10.63 13.26 -29.16
CA TRP A 200 -9.17 13.29 -29.12
C TRP A 200 -8.54 12.85 -30.44
N SER A 201 -7.67 13.68 -31.04
CA SER A 201 -6.77 13.26 -32.11
C SER A 201 -5.53 12.55 -31.54
N ARG A 202 -4.86 11.72 -32.34
CA ARG A 202 -3.58 11.08 -31.95
C ARG A 202 -2.48 12.09 -31.62
N GLY A 203 -2.52 13.28 -32.24
CA GLY A 203 -1.61 14.38 -31.95
C GLY A 203 -1.81 14.89 -30.52
N ASP A 204 -3.04 15.23 -30.19
CA ASP A 204 -3.45 15.74 -28.87
C ASP A 204 -3.13 14.75 -27.75
N GLU A 205 -3.34 13.44 -27.98
CA GLU A 205 -2.95 12.39 -27.01
C GLU A 205 -1.44 12.38 -26.75
N THR A 206 -0.64 12.54 -27.80
CA THR A 206 0.83 12.52 -27.71
C THR A 206 1.32 13.75 -26.96
N ASP A 207 0.75 14.92 -27.24
CA ASP A 207 1.13 16.17 -26.62
C ASP A 207 0.67 16.24 -25.16
N TRP A 208 -0.54 15.75 -24.85
CA TRP A 208 -1.01 15.56 -23.48
C TRP A 208 -0.09 14.63 -22.68
N PHE A 209 0.28 13.48 -23.26
CA PHE A 209 1.14 12.51 -22.58
C PHE A 209 2.54 13.08 -22.32
N ARG A 210 3.11 13.80 -23.29
CA ARG A 210 4.40 14.49 -23.14
C ARG A 210 4.34 15.55 -22.05
N ALA A 211 3.31 16.38 -22.05
CA ALA A 211 3.13 17.43 -21.06
C ALA A 211 3.05 16.85 -19.65
N ARG A 212 2.25 15.78 -19.47
CA ARG A 212 2.04 15.16 -18.15
C ARG A 212 3.23 14.33 -17.64
N MET A 213 3.99 13.70 -18.54
CA MET A 213 5.16 12.89 -18.16
C MET A 213 6.40 13.72 -17.80
N PHE A 214 6.62 14.84 -18.50
CA PHE A 214 7.90 15.56 -18.42
C PHE A 214 7.77 17.01 -17.94
N ASN A 215 6.60 17.63 -18.07
CA ASN A 215 6.42 19.09 -17.99
C ASN A 215 5.36 19.48 -16.94
N ASP A 216 5.37 18.88 -15.75
CA ASP A 216 4.44 19.22 -14.65
C ASP A 216 4.55 20.70 -14.19
N HIS A 217 5.57 21.45 -14.64
CA HIS A 217 5.75 22.89 -14.37
C HIS A 217 5.32 23.83 -15.51
N ASP A 218 5.06 23.31 -16.72
CA ASP A 218 4.69 24.13 -17.90
C ASP A 218 3.21 23.99 -18.30
N LEU A 219 2.44 23.22 -17.53
CA LEU A 219 0.99 23.24 -17.67
C LEU A 219 0.44 24.37 -16.79
N ASP A 220 0.37 25.57 -17.37
CA ASP A 220 -0.52 26.63 -16.88
C ASP A 220 -1.91 26.02 -16.73
N LEU A 221 -2.24 25.68 -15.48
CA LEU A 221 -3.49 25.05 -15.04
C LEU A 221 -4.72 25.88 -15.42
N GLU A 222 -4.56 27.12 -15.88
CA GLU A 222 -5.65 27.96 -16.37
C GLU A 222 -6.34 27.40 -17.63
N SER A 223 -5.67 26.56 -18.41
CA SER A 223 -6.22 26.02 -19.68
C SER A 223 -6.80 24.61 -19.60
N SER A 224 -6.75 23.95 -18.43
CA SER A 224 -7.21 22.56 -18.30
C SER A 224 -8.74 22.47 -18.23
N PRO A 225 -9.39 21.47 -18.87
CA PRO A 225 -10.80 21.14 -18.66
C PRO A 225 -11.18 20.94 -17.18
N LEU A 226 -10.21 20.52 -16.35
CA LEU A 226 -10.38 20.43 -14.89
C LEU A 226 -10.50 21.80 -14.22
N HIS A 227 -9.84 22.84 -14.73
CA HIS A 227 -9.98 24.20 -14.24
C HIS A 227 -11.35 24.78 -14.63
N VAL A 228 -11.80 24.53 -15.86
CA VAL A 228 -13.15 24.89 -16.30
C VAL A 228 -14.21 24.15 -15.49
N ALA A 229 -14.01 22.87 -15.20
CA ALA A 229 -14.91 22.06 -14.37
C ALA A 229 -14.92 22.51 -12.90
N THR A 230 -13.76 22.86 -12.33
CA THR A 230 -13.70 23.39 -10.95
C THR A 230 -14.30 24.79 -10.86
N GLN A 231 -14.10 25.65 -11.86
CA GLN A 231 -14.76 26.96 -11.95
C GLN A 231 -16.29 26.82 -12.10
N SER A 232 -16.78 25.88 -12.91
CA SER A 232 -18.21 25.67 -13.11
C SER A 232 -18.89 25.11 -11.86
N VAL A 233 -18.22 24.21 -11.12
CA VAL A 233 -18.69 23.71 -9.82
C VAL A 233 -18.72 24.83 -8.78
N LEU A 234 -17.70 25.69 -8.72
CA LEU A 234 -17.68 26.87 -7.85
C LEU A 234 -18.79 27.88 -8.20
N ALA A 235 -19.05 28.10 -9.49
CA ALA A 235 -20.13 28.97 -9.95
C ALA A 235 -21.51 28.37 -9.59
N ALA A 236 -21.69 27.06 -9.76
CA ALA A 236 -22.91 26.35 -9.38
C ALA A 236 -23.16 26.42 -7.87
N GLN A 237 -22.11 26.26 -7.04
CA GLN A 237 -22.20 26.37 -5.58
C GLN A 237 -22.62 27.79 -5.15
N LYS A 238 -22.06 28.84 -5.78
CA LYS A 238 -22.45 30.24 -5.52
C LYS A 238 -23.90 30.53 -5.93
N ALA A 239 -24.34 30.03 -7.09
CA ALA A 239 -25.72 30.18 -7.55
C ALA A 239 -26.70 29.44 -6.63
N LEU A 240 -26.33 28.26 -6.16
CA LEU A 240 -27.11 27.46 -5.23
C LEU A 240 -27.21 28.14 -3.84
N ALA A 241 -26.13 28.73 -3.35
CA ALA A 241 -26.14 29.52 -2.11
C ALA A 241 -27.05 30.75 -2.23
N ALA A 242 -27.07 31.42 -3.39
CA ALA A 242 -27.99 32.52 -3.65
C ALA A 242 -29.45 32.04 -3.73
N ALA A 243 -29.72 30.88 -4.35
CA ALA A 243 -31.06 30.30 -4.43
C ALA A 243 -31.60 29.86 -3.05
N VAL A 244 -30.74 29.34 -2.17
CA VAL A 244 -31.10 29.01 -0.78
C VAL A 244 -31.50 30.25 0.03
N ALA A 245 -30.89 31.41 -0.25
CA ALA A 245 -31.29 32.66 0.39
C ALA A 245 -32.71 33.13 0.00
N LEU A 246 -33.22 32.67 -1.15
CA LEU A 246 -34.57 32.93 -1.63
C LEU A 246 -35.58 31.87 -1.16
N ASP A 247 -35.18 30.60 -1.09
CA ASP A 247 -36.04 29.50 -0.65
C ASP A 247 -35.29 28.50 0.24
N SER A 248 -35.61 28.54 1.54
CA SER A 248 -34.99 27.70 2.58
C SER A 248 -35.30 26.20 2.47
N THR A 249 -36.30 25.81 1.66
CA THR A 249 -36.67 24.39 1.50
C THR A 249 -35.69 23.58 0.64
N LEU A 250 -34.83 24.27 -0.13
CA LEU A 250 -33.81 23.68 -1.01
C LEU A 250 -32.74 22.86 -0.29
N HIS A 251 -32.50 23.10 1.00
CA HIS A 251 -31.56 22.31 1.81
C HIS A 251 -31.93 20.83 1.94
N LYS A 252 -33.19 20.47 1.70
CA LYS A 252 -33.70 19.09 1.86
C LYS A 252 -33.65 18.27 0.58
N ARG A 253 -33.22 18.84 -0.56
CA ARG A 253 -33.17 18.15 -1.86
C ARG A 253 -31.82 17.47 -2.03
N ASP A 254 -31.84 16.24 -2.54
CA ASP A 254 -30.63 15.43 -2.75
C ASP A 254 -29.63 16.11 -3.70
N ASP A 255 -30.14 16.87 -4.68
CA ASP A 255 -29.34 17.65 -5.64
C ASP A 255 -28.47 18.71 -4.94
N PHE A 256 -28.95 19.27 -3.81
CA PHE A 256 -28.20 20.24 -3.01
C PHE A 256 -27.01 19.59 -2.32
N PHE A 257 -27.21 18.40 -1.76
CA PHE A 257 -26.17 17.62 -1.11
C PHE A 257 -25.09 17.21 -2.10
N ALA A 258 -25.46 16.73 -3.29
CA ALA A 258 -24.51 16.30 -4.31
C ALA A 258 -23.54 17.43 -4.71
N VAL A 259 -24.05 18.65 -4.95
CA VAL A 259 -23.23 19.81 -5.33
C VAL A 259 -22.40 20.32 -4.14
N SER A 260 -22.95 20.31 -2.93
CA SER A 260 -22.24 20.71 -1.70
C SER A 260 -21.09 19.77 -1.32
N THR A 261 -21.20 18.47 -1.61
CA THR A 261 -20.16 17.49 -1.24
C THR A 261 -18.94 17.51 -2.16
N CYS A 262 -19.03 18.19 -3.31
CA CYS A 262 -17.93 18.36 -4.26
C CYS A 262 -16.92 19.44 -3.84
N ASP A 263 -16.80 19.76 -2.54
CA ASP A 263 -15.84 20.75 -2.02
C ASP A 263 -14.40 20.31 -2.33
N VAL A 264 -13.86 20.86 -3.42
CA VAL A 264 -12.44 20.80 -3.76
C VAL A 264 -11.75 21.93 -3.00
N SER A 265 -11.77 21.88 -1.66
CA SER A 265 -10.81 22.61 -0.86
C SER A 265 -9.47 21.88 -0.92
N ILE A 266 -8.79 21.99 -2.07
CA ILE A 266 -7.35 21.81 -2.14
C ILE A 266 -6.79 23.03 -1.43
N SER A 267 -6.49 22.89 -0.13
CA SER A 267 -5.67 23.85 0.59
C SER A 267 -4.33 23.96 -0.13
N MET A 268 -4.00 25.17 -0.59
CA MET A 268 -2.69 25.60 -1.09
C MET A 268 -1.54 25.09 -0.20
#